data_AF-A0A8X6WAA7-F1
#
_entry.id   AF-A0A8X6WAA7-F1
#
_cell.length_a   1.000
_cell.length_b   1.000
_cell.length_c   1.000
_cell.angle_alpha   90.00
_cell.angle_beta   90.00
_cell.angle_gamma   90.00
#
_symmetry.space_group_name_H-M   'P 1'
#
loop_
_entity.id
_entity.type
_entity.pdbx_description
1 polymer ?
#
loop_
_entity_poly.entity_id
_entity_poly.type
_entity_poly.pdbx_seq_one_letter_code
_entity_poly.pdbx_strand_id
1 'polypeptide(L)'
;MDEILTTARDLELEVNENDLEELIMGHEDELTIEELQEILNEEHQETQRNVSPSEQEEDERGPMLTPAIKDLLKKWEAVRAMVLEWHPNQADVSKVGDLYNNNAINYFWKILKREKSNRHWTCSSTPHKQKMKMTD
;
A
#
# COMPACT_ATOMS: atom_id res chain seq x y z
N MET A 1 43.96 -11.30 -17.05
CA MET A 1 43.62 -12.18 -18.20
C MET A 1 44.69 -13.25 -18.37
N ASP A 2 45.97 -12.88 -18.48
CA ASP A 2 47.11 -13.82 -18.59
C ASP A 2 47.18 -14.89 -17.49
N GLU A 3 46.90 -14.52 -16.23
CA GLU A 3 46.88 -15.46 -15.11
C GLU A 3 45.80 -16.55 -15.25
N ILE A 4 44.62 -16.18 -15.77
CA ILE A 4 43.49 -17.09 -16.01
C ILE A 4 43.82 -18.02 -17.18
N LEU A 5 44.38 -17.49 -18.27
CA LEU A 5 44.83 -18.30 -19.42
C LEU A 5 45.93 -19.30 -19.03
N THR A 6 46.84 -18.89 -18.14
CA THR A 6 47.89 -19.76 -17.62
C THR A 6 47.29 -20.88 -16.75
N THR A 7 46.36 -20.53 -15.87
CA THR A 7 45.65 -21.52 -15.02
C THR A 7 44.80 -22.50 -15.86
N ALA A 8 44.11 -22.01 -16.88
CA ALA A 8 43.34 -22.86 -17.80
C ALA A 8 44.25 -23.84 -18.54
N ARG A 9 45.42 -23.39 -19.00
CA ARG A 9 46.43 -24.25 -19.63
C ARG A 9 46.96 -25.32 -18.68
N ASP A 10 47.22 -24.97 -17.42
CA ASP A 10 47.68 -25.92 -16.39
C ASP A 10 46.60 -26.95 -16.03
N LEU A 11 45.33 -26.61 -16.23
CA LEU A 11 44.17 -27.50 -16.10
C LEU A 11 43.80 -28.22 -17.41
N GLU A 12 44.62 -28.10 -18.45
CA GLU A 12 44.40 -28.65 -19.80
C GLU A 12 43.06 -28.22 -20.45
N LEU A 13 42.55 -27.04 -20.08
CA LEU A 13 41.37 -26.43 -20.66
C LEU A 13 41.75 -25.55 -21.85
N GLU A 14 41.07 -25.76 -22.98
CA GLU A 14 41.19 -24.90 -24.15
C GLU A 14 40.25 -23.70 -23.97
N VAL A 15 40.82 -22.57 -23.58
CA VAL A 15 40.12 -21.29 -23.42
C VAL A 15 40.85 -20.25 -24.25
N ASN A 16 40.12 -19.54 -25.12
CA ASN A 16 40.67 -18.47 -25.93
C ASN A 16 40.30 -17.09 -25.35
N GLU A 17 40.93 -16.03 -25.87
CA GLU A 17 40.72 -14.66 -25.38
C GLU A 17 39.27 -14.17 -25.58
N ASN A 18 38.62 -14.57 -26.69
CA ASN A 18 37.22 -14.26 -26.96
C ASN A 18 36.27 -14.94 -25.95
N ASP A 19 36.57 -16.16 -25.49
CA ASP A 19 35.78 -16.84 -24.46
C ASP A 19 35.82 -16.10 -23.12
N LEU A 20 36.95 -15.44 -22.81
CA LEU A 20 37.09 -14.63 -21.61
C LEU A 20 36.42 -13.26 -21.75
N GLU A 21 36.49 -12.64 -22.93
CA GLU A 21 35.77 -11.40 -23.23
C GLU A 21 34.26 -11.60 -23.11
N GLU A 22 33.70 -12.70 -23.66
CA GLU A 22 32.28 -13.03 -23.52
C GLU A 22 31.87 -13.23 -22.04
N LEU A 23 32.72 -13.91 -21.26
CA LEU A 23 32.47 -14.14 -19.83
C LEU A 23 32.50 -12.84 -19.01
N ILE A 24 33.43 -11.94 -19.33
CA ILE A 24 33.56 -10.64 -18.65
C ILE A 24 32.39 -9.73 -19.02
N MET A 25 32.05 -9.65 -20.31
CA MET A 25 30.91 -8.86 -20.78
C MET A 25 29.57 -9.35 -20.21
N GLY A 26 29.38 -10.68 -20.08
CA GLY A 26 28.17 -11.25 -19.47
C GLY A 26 27.96 -10.85 -18.00
N HIS A 27 29.04 -10.45 -17.31
CA HIS A 27 29.03 -10.07 -15.90
C HIS A 27 29.04 -8.54 -15.69
N GLU A 28 29.17 -7.74 -16.74
CA GLU A 28 29.24 -6.27 -16.68
C GLU A 28 27.88 -5.64 -16.35
N ASP A 29 26.79 -6.30 -16.73
CA ASP A 29 25.40 -5.88 -16.48
C ASP A 29 24.78 -6.55 -15.23
N GLU A 30 25.53 -7.40 -14.51
CA GLU A 30 25.03 -8.03 -13.28
C GLU A 30 25.17 -7.07 -12.09
N LEU A 31 24.06 -6.83 -11.39
CA LEU A 31 24.06 -6.05 -10.16
C LEU A 31 25.00 -6.68 -9.12
N THR A 32 25.88 -5.87 -8.56
CA THR A 32 26.74 -6.28 -7.46
C THR A 32 25.90 -6.58 -6.21
N ILE A 33 26.47 -7.39 -5.31
CA ILE A 33 25.79 -7.76 -4.05
C ILE A 33 25.49 -6.49 -3.22
N GLU A 34 26.36 -5.49 -3.29
CA GLU A 34 26.22 -4.19 -2.65
C GLU A 34 25.04 -3.40 -3.23
N GLU A 35 24.90 -3.32 -4.56
CA GLU A 35 23.78 -2.65 -5.23
C GLU A 35 22.43 -3.33 -4.92
N LEU A 36 22.41 -4.67 -4.85
CA LEU A 36 21.23 -5.41 -4.42
C LEU A 36 20.85 -5.12 -2.97
N GLN A 37 21.84 -4.99 -2.06
CA GLN A 37 21.59 -4.63 -0.67
C GLN A 37 21.09 -3.19 -0.54
N GLU A 38 21.57 -2.27 -1.38
CA GLU A 38 21.11 -0.89 -1.43
C GLU A 38 19.65 -0.83 -1.91
N ILE A 39 19.30 -1.52 -3.00
CA ILE A 39 17.92 -1.63 -3.50
C ILE A 39 16.99 -2.23 -2.44
N LEU A 40 17.41 -3.30 -1.76
CA LEU A 40 16.62 -3.90 -0.68
C LEU A 40 16.43 -2.96 0.51
N ASN A 41 17.45 -2.17 0.87
CA ASN A 41 17.34 -1.17 1.92
C ASN A 41 16.46 0.01 1.52
N GLU A 42 16.53 0.46 0.27
CA GLU A 42 15.67 1.52 -0.28
C GLU A 42 14.21 1.05 -0.31
N GLU A 43 13.93 -0.16 -0.81
CA GLU A 43 12.58 -0.75 -0.81
C GLU A 43 12.05 -0.91 0.63
N HIS A 44 12.92 -1.32 1.56
CA HIS A 44 12.55 -1.47 2.97
C HIS A 44 12.29 -0.11 3.64
N GLN A 45 13.09 0.92 3.35
CA GLN A 45 12.86 2.28 3.85
C GLN A 45 11.59 2.90 3.25
N GLU A 46 11.34 2.71 1.96
CA GLU A 46 10.12 3.19 1.30
C GLU A 46 8.89 2.48 1.86
N THR A 47 8.98 1.17 2.09
CA THR A 47 7.93 0.40 2.77
C THR A 47 7.70 0.89 4.20
N GLN A 48 8.76 1.12 5.00
CA GLN A 48 8.63 1.64 6.36
C GLN A 48 8.06 3.08 6.39
N ARG A 49 8.44 3.92 5.43
CA ARG A 49 7.91 5.29 5.28
C ARG A 49 6.42 5.29 4.90
N ASN A 50 5.98 4.28 4.14
CA ASN A 50 4.58 4.07 3.78
C ASN A 50 3.77 3.31 4.86
N VAL A 51 4.42 2.76 5.89
CA VAL A 51 3.80 1.96 6.97
C VAL A 51 3.60 2.74 8.29
N SER A 52 3.99 4.01 8.36
CA SER A 52 3.50 4.90 9.44
C SER A 52 2.44 5.87 8.94
N PRO A 53 1.17 5.45 8.82
CA PRO A 53 0.10 6.34 9.19
C PRO A 53 0.18 6.50 10.70
N SER A 54 0.63 7.67 11.15
CA SER A 54 0.29 8.13 12.49
C SER A 54 -1.22 7.93 12.65
N GLU A 55 -1.63 7.10 13.62
CA GLU A 55 -3.04 6.96 13.99
C GLU A 55 -3.64 8.29 14.52
N GLN A 56 -2.84 9.37 14.52
CA GLN A 56 -3.14 10.75 14.85
C GLN A 56 -2.89 11.71 13.67
N GLU A 57 -3.17 11.35 12.43
CA GLU A 57 -3.50 12.39 11.45
C GLU A 57 -4.92 12.91 11.74
N GLU A 58 -5.04 13.78 12.74
CA GLU A 58 -6.08 14.79 12.74
C GLU A 58 -5.80 15.72 11.56
N ASP A 59 -6.34 15.36 10.39
CA ASP A 59 -6.35 16.22 9.21
C ASP A 59 -6.90 17.60 9.59
N GLU A 60 -6.06 18.63 9.52
CA GLU A 60 -6.38 20.03 9.81
C GLU A 60 -7.56 20.55 8.97
N ARG A 61 -7.96 19.81 7.92
CA ARG A 61 -9.09 20.11 7.03
C ARG A 61 -10.47 20.06 7.69
N GLY A 62 -10.56 19.58 8.93
CA GLY A 62 -11.84 19.39 9.63
C GLY A 62 -12.64 18.20 9.08
N PRO A 63 -13.63 17.69 9.83
CA PRO A 63 -14.34 16.48 9.45
C PRO A 63 -15.16 16.69 8.17
N MET A 64 -14.91 15.86 7.15
CA MET A 64 -15.74 15.81 5.95
C MET A 64 -17.19 15.52 6.34
N LEU A 65 -18.14 16.28 5.76
CA LEU A 65 -19.57 16.13 6.08
C LEU A 65 -20.06 14.72 5.70
N THR A 66 -20.77 14.05 6.61
CA THR A 66 -21.34 12.70 6.44
C THR A 66 -22.06 12.47 5.09
N PRO A 67 -22.86 13.41 4.56
CA PRO A 67 -23.51 13.23 3.24
C PRO A 67 -22.50 13.14 2.10
N ALA A 68 -21.45 13.96 2.12
CA ALA A 68 -20.40 13.94 1.11
C ALA A 68 -19.63 12.62 1.13
N ILE A 69 -19.38 12.05 2.32
CA ILE A 69 -18.77 10.73 2.47
C ILE A 69 -19.66 9.64 1.86
N LYS A 70 -20.96 9.66 2.13
CA LYS A 70 -21.90 8.69 1.55
C LYS A 70 -21.95 8.78 0.01
N ASP A 71 -21.96 10.00 -0.52
CA ASP A 71 -21.96 10.22 -1.96
C ASP A 71 -20.67 9.73 -2.61
N LEU A 72 -19.52 9.94 -1.97
CA LEU A 72 -18.23 9.40 -2.41
C LEU A 72 -18.27 7.87 -2.48
N LEU A 73 -18.71 7.20 -1.42
CA LEU A 73 -18.80 5.74 -1.37
C LEU A 73 -19.71 5.19 -2.48
N LYS A 74 -20.85 5.84 -2.70
CA LYS A 74 -21.79 5.45 -3.77
C LYS A 74 -21.18 5.59 -5.16
N LYS A 75 -20.47 6.70 -5.42
CA LYS A 75 -19.78 6.91 -6.71
C LYS A 75 -18.69 5.87 -6.94
N TRP A 76 -17.92 5.55 -5.90
CA TRP A 76 -16.89 4.52 -5.99
C TRP A 76 -17.48 3.14 -6.34
N GLU A 77 -18.57 2.73 -5.68
CA GLU A 77 -19.23 1.46 -6.01
C GLU A 77 -19.71 1.43 -7.47
N ALA A 78 -20.27 2.53 -7.98
CA ALA A 78 -20.69 2.63 -9.37
C ALA A 78 -19.51 2.49 -10.35
N VAL A 79 -18.39 3.17 -10.09
CA VAL A 79 -17.17 3.06 -10.90
C VAL A 79 -16.64 1.63 -10.88
N ARG A 80 -16.53 1.01 -9.69
CA ARG A 80 -16.05 -0.37 -9.55
C ARG A 80 -16.92 -1.36 -10.33
N ALA A 81 -18.25 -1.22 -10.24
CA ALA A 81 -19.18 -2.07 -10.98
C ALA A 81 -18.98 -1.94 -12.50
N MET A 82 -18.90 -0.70 -13.01
CA MET A 82 -18.67 -0.46 -14.44
C MET A 82 -17.34 -1.05 -14.92
N VAL A 83 -16.25 -0.83 -14.20
CA VAL A 83 -14.94 -1.33 -14.63
C VAL A 83 -14.91 -2.86 -14.60
N LEU A 84 -15.54 -3.49 -13.61
CA LEU A 84 -15.60 -4.95 -13.53
C LEU A 84 -16.47 -5.58 -14.63
N GLU A 85 -17.53 -4.89 -15.05
CA GLU A 85 -18.43 -5.33 -16.11
C GLU A 85 -17.77 -5.31 -17.50
N TRP A 86 -17.00 -4.27 -17.80
CA TRP A 86 -16.51 -4.02 -19.16
C TRP A 86 -15.04 -4.37 -19.39
N HIS A 87 -14.24 -4.55 -18.33
CA HIS A 87 -12.82 -4.84 -18.51
C HIS A 87 -12.58 -6.32 -18.84
N PRO A 88 -11.79 -6.63 -19.89
CA PRO A 88 -11.55 -8.01 -20.31
C PRO A 88 -10.79 -8.84 -19.27
N ASN A 89 -9.93 -8.21 -18.46
CA ASN A 89 -9.26 -8.87 -17.35
C ASN A 89 -9.90 -8.47 -16.01
N GLN A 90 -10.88 -9.24 -15.57
CA GLN A 90 -11.60 -8.99 -14.32
C GLN A 90 -10.75 -9.24 -13.07
N ALA A 91 -9.76 -10.15 -13.15
CA ALA A 91 -8.90 -10.49 -12.02
C ALA A 91 -8.00 -9.31 -11.64
N ASP A 92 -7.35 -8.69 -12.63
CA ASP A 92 -6.50 -7.52 -12.41
C ASP A 92 -7.29 -6.33 -11.87
N VAL A 93 -8.46 -6.05 -12.47
CA VAL A 93 -9.34 -4.98 -12.00
C VAL A 93 -9.84 -5.22 -10.59
N SER A 94 -10.19 -6.47 -10.24
CA SER A 94 -10.59 -6.82 -8.88
C SER A 94 -9.46 -6.55 -7.90
N LYS A 95 -8.23 -6.96 -8.23
CA LYS A 95 -7.04 -6.71 -7.40
C LYS A 95 -6.79 -5.21 -7.18
N VAL A 96 -6.88 -4.40 -8.23
CA VAL A 96 -6.72 -2.93 -8.14
C VAL A 96 -7.85 -2.31 -7.31
N GLY A 97 -9.10 -2.76 -7.52
CA GLY A 97 -10.25 -2.31 -6.75
C GLY A 97 -10.15 -2.64 -5.26
N ASP A 98 -9.62 -3.82 -4.93
CA ASP A 98 -9.42 -4.25 -3.54
C ASP A 98 -8.29 -3.46 -2.86
N LEU A 99 -7.20 -3.17 -3.59
CA LEU A 99 -6.13 -2.28 -3.11
C LEU A 99 -6.68 -0.88 -2.79
N TYR A 100 -7.46 -0.30 -3.70
CA TYR A 100 -8.09 1.01 -3.49
C TYR A 100 -9.09 0.99 -2.33
N ASN A 101 -9.84 -0.11 -2.18
CA ASN A 101 -10.75 -0.29 -1.06
C ASN A 101 -10.02 -0.26 0.28
N ASN A 102 -8.92 -1.00 0.39
CA ASN A 102 -8.15 -1.12 1.62
C ASN A 102 -7.46 0.19 2.01
N ASN A 103 -6.91 0.90 1.01
CA ASN A 103 -6.09 2.08 1.25
C ASN A 103 -6.91 3.37 1.40
N ALA A 104 -7.95 3.55 0.58
CA ALA A 104 -8.71 4.81 0.55
C ALA A 104 -10.13 4.66 1.13
N ILE A 105 -10.91 3.71 0.62
CA ILE A 105 -12.36 3.63 0.93
C ILE A 105 -12.60 3.20 2.39
N ASN A 106 -11.75 2.32 2.93
CA ASN A 106 -11.87 1.85 4.31
C ASN A 106 -11.76 2.99 5.34
N TYR A 107 -10.95 4.01 5.07
CA TYR A 107 -10.86 5.21 5.91
C TYR A 107 -12.23 5.89 6.07
N PHE A 108 -12.94 6.09 4.96
CA PHE A 108 -14.27 6.70 4.96
C PHE A 108 -15.34 5.84 5.65
N TRP A 109 -15.27 4.51 5.49
CA TRP A 109 -16.13 3.60 6.24
C TRP A 109 -15.90 3.70 7.75
N LYS A 110 -14.64 3.81 8.19
CA LYS A 110 -14.31 4.01 9.61
C LYS A 110 -14.90 5.31 10.15
N ILE A 111 -14.86 6.41 9.40
CA ILE A 111 -15.50 7.68 9.80
C ILE A 111 -17.01 7.49 10.02
N LEU A 112 -17.72 6.90 9.06
CA LEU A 112 -19.17 6.66 9.18
C LEU A 112 -19.53 5.75 10.36
N LYS A 113 -18.69 4.74 10.63
CA LYS A 113 -18.90 3.82 11.76
C LYS A 113 -18.74 4.51 13.10
N ARG A 114 -17.73 5.38 13.24
CA ARG A 114 -17.51 6.20 14.44
C ARG A 114 -18.70 7.12 14.72
N GLU A 115 -19.22 7.81 13.70
CA GLU A 115 -20.38 8.70 13.86
C GLU A 115 -21.68 7.96 14.25
N LYS A 116 -21.91 6.75 13.70
CA LYS A 116 -23.06 5.92 14.09
C LYS A 116 -22.94 5.50 15.56
N SER A 117 -21.75 5.09 16.00
CA SER A 117 -21.48 4.71 17.39
C SER A 117 -21.64 5.89 18.36
N ASN A 118 -21.12 7.07 18.01
CA ASN A 118 -21.28 8.29 18.83
C ASN A 118 -22.75 8.73 18.94
N ARG A 119 -23.54 8.63 17.86
CA ARG A 119 -24.98 8.91 17.91
C ARG A 119 -25.74 7.91 18.78
N HIS A 120 -25.38 6.62 18.73
CA HIS A 120 -25.99 5.60 19.57
C HIS A 120 -25.73 5.86 21.07
N TRP A 121 -24.48 6.19 21.43
CA TRP A 121 -24.10 6.51 22.80
C TRP A 121 -24.80 7.77 23.33
N THR A 122 -24.81 8.85 22.55
CA THR A 122 -25.47 10.12 22.94
C THR A 122 -26.99 9.97 23.09
N CYS A 123 -27.63 9.10 22.31
CA CYS A 123 -29.06 8.82 22.45
C CYS A 123 -29.39 7.96 23.69
N SER A 124 -28.47 7.09 24.12
CA SER A 124 -28.65 6.25 25.32
C SER A 124 -28.39 6.96 26.65
N SER A 125 -27.73 8.13 26.64
CA SER A 125 -27.34 8.85 27.86
C SER A 125 -28.22 10.06 28.21
N THR A 126 -29.48 10.11 27.77
CA THR A 126 -30.41 11.16 28.26
C THR A 126 -30.67 11.01 29.77
N PRO A 127 -30.32 11.99 30.63
CA PRO A 127 -30.60 11.89 32.05
C PRO A 127 -32.10 12.05 32.32
N HIS A 128 -32.61 11.13 33.12
CA HIS A 128 -33.97 11.14 33.66
C HIS A 128 -34.19 12.46 34.43
N LYS A 129 -35.02 13.36 33.91
CA LYS A 129 -35.39 14.59 34.64
C LYS A 129 -36.18 14.22 35.89
N GLN A 130 -35.55 14.20 37.06
CA GLN A 130 -36.24 14.18 38.35
C GLN A 130 -37.10 15.45 38.44
N LYS A 131 -38.41 15.28 38.48
CA LYS A 131 -39.35 16.37 38.79
C LYS A 131 -39.26 16.66 40.29
N MET A 132 -38.60 17.76 40.67
CA MET A 132 -38.83 18.38 41.96
C MET A 132 -40.25 18.96 41.97
N LYS A 133 -41.12 18.38 42.79
CA LYS A 133 -42.39 18.99 43.19
C LYS A 133 -42.05 20.08 44.20
N MET A 134 -42.31 21.34 43.86
CA MET A 134 -42.44 22.41 44.85
C MET A 134 -43.86 22.34 45.39
N THR A 135 -43.99 22.01 46.66
CA THR A 135 -45.18 22.24 47.49
C THR A 135 -44.87 23.46 48.36
N ASP A 136 -45.74 24.45 48.28
CA ASP A 136 -46.10 25.33 49.40
C ASP A 136 -47.64 25.38 49.44
#